data_AF-A0A5D0J945-F1
#
_entry.id   AF-A0A5D0J945-F1
#
_cell.length_a   1.000
_cell.length_b   1.000
_cell.length_c   1.000
_cell.angle_alpha   90.00
_cell.angle_beta   90.00
_cell.angle_gamma   90.00
#
_symmetry.space_group_name_H-M   'P 1'
#
loop_
_entity.id
_entity.type
_entity.pdbx_description
1 polymer ?
#
loop_
_entity_poly.entity_id
_entity_poly.type
_entity_poly.pdbx_seq_one_letter_code
_entity_poly.pdbx_strand_id
1 'polypeptide(L)'
;YMPHFRAQMNCVPGMITQFGFTPSKTTEEMRATLEIQDKVKNINEIRVEKSKKLVAKGEDPLERYEFDYLLICNKICGKSHYNMQMKIVVETEEEFNAWLKEQKEFKNSLIN
;
A
#
# COMPACT_ATOMS: atom_id res chain seq x y z
N TYR A 1 -2.50 -9.24 5.91
CA TYR A 1 -1.07 -9.48 6.16
C TYR A 1 -0.31 -8.25 5.77
N MET A 2 0.58 -7.82 6.64
CA MET A 2 1.37 -6.62 6.51
C MET A 2 2.86 -7.02 6.42
N PRO A 3 3.39 -7.31 5.22
CA PRO A 3 4.72 -7.90 5.07
C PRO A 3 5.84 -7.10 5.72
N HIS A 4 5.82 -5.77 5.58
CA HIS A 4 6.85 -4.89 6.13
C HIS A 4 6.81 -4.81 7.66
N PHE A 5 5.62 -4.94 8.24
CA PHE A 5 5.41 -4.92 9.69
C PHE A 5 5.44 -6.32 10.32
N ARG A 6 5.64 -7.37 9.50
CA ARG A 6 5.63 -8.79 9.90
C ARG A 6 4.40 -9.17 10.73
N ALA A 7 3.26 -8.53 10.45
CA ALA A 7 2.04 -8.68 11.21
C ALA A 7 0.93 -9.36 10.38
N GLN A 8 0.21 -10.29 11.01
CA GLN A 8 -0.96 -10.94 10.43
C GLN A 8 -2.05 -11.10 11.49
N MET A 9 -3.30 -10.85 11.06
CA MET A 9 -4.49 -11.22 11.79
C MET A 9 -5.52 -11.77 10.81
N ASN A 10 -6.29 -12.78 11.21
CA ASN A 10 -7.36 -13.33 10.40
C ASN A 10 -8.65 -12.55 10.66
N CYS A 11 -9.38 -12.19 9.60
CA CYS A 11 -10.72 -11.62 9.71
C CYS A 11 -11.73 -12.78 9.76
N VAL A 12 -12.26 -13.07 10.94
CA VAL A 12 -13.24 -14.16 11.15
C VAL A 12 -14.63 -13.55 11.36
N PRO A 13 -15.65 -13.91 10.57
CA PRO A 13 -17.00 -13.40 10.75
C PRO A 13 -17.54 -13.65 12.16
N GLY A 14 -18.09 -12.62 12.79
CA GLY A 14 -18.66 -12.70 14.15
C GLY A 14 -17.64 -12.61 15.30
N MET A 15 -16.34 -12.46 15.01
CA MET A 15 -15.30 -12.28 16.02
C MET A 15 -14.55 -10.97 15.82
N ILE A 16 -14.47 -10.16 16.87
CA ILE A 16 -13.60 -8.98 16.88
C ILE A 16 -12.16 -9.47 17.00
N THR A 17 -11.30 -8.99 16.12
CA THR A 17 -9.86 -9.23 16.20
C THR A 17 -9.14 -7.89 16.28
N GLN A 18 -8.02 -7.87 17.01
CA GLN A 18 -7.24 -6.67 17.23
C GLN A 18 -5.78 -6.95 16.89
N PHE A 19 -5.10 -5.95 16.35
CA PHE A 19 -3.66 -5.95 16.20
C PHE A 19 -3.13 -4.59 16.65
N GLY A 20 -1.98 -4.59 17.29
CA GLY A 20 -1.30 -3.37 17.72
C GLY A 20 0.15 -3.44 17.33
N PHE A 21 0.66 -2.37 16.74
CA PHE A 21 2.08 -2.15 16.51
C PHE A 21 2.32 -0.65 16.37
N THR A 22 3.57 -0.23 16.61
CA THR A 22 4.02 1.13 16.37
C THR A 22 4.97 1.10 15.18
N PRO A 23 4.65 1.79 14.07
CA PRO A 23 5.59 1.95 12.95
C PRO A 23 6.89 2.59 13.43
N SER A 24 8.02 2.11 12.92
CA SER A 24 9.34 2.65 13.28
C SER A 24 9.88 3.68 12.30
N LYS A 25 9.33 3.74 11.09
CA LYS A 25 9.69 4.69 10.04
C LYS A 25 8.45 5.15 9.30
N THR A 26 8.40 6.42 8.93
CA THR A 26 7.35 6.95 8.05
C THR A 26 7.52 6.41 6.62
N THR A 27 6.46 6.53 5.81
CA THR A 27 6.53 6.14 4.39
C THR A 27 7.61 6.96 3.67
N GLU A 28 7.72 8.25 3.98
CA GLU A 28 8.73 9.13 3.39
C GLU A 28 10.15 8.75 3.82
N GLU A 29 10.38 8.51 5.12
CA GLU A 29 11.67 8.04 5.62
C GLU A 29 12.10 6.72 4.97
N MET A 30 11.16 5.79 4.77
CA MET A 30 11.44 4.52 4.12
C MET A 30 11.83 4.71 2.65
N ARG A 31 11.14 5.61 1.92
CA ARG A 31 11.47 6.00 0.54
C ARG A 31 12.83 6.69 0.43
N ALA A 32 13.26 7.39 1.48
CA ALA A 32 14.55 8.07 1.54
C ALA A 32 15.74 7.11 1.79
N THR A 33 15.50 5.87 2.22
CA THR A 33 16.61 4.92 2.45
C THR A 33 17.30 4.52 1.14
N LEU A 34 18.64 4.45 1.15
CA LEU A 34 19.45 4.10 -0.04
C LEU A 34 19.04 2.75 -0.64
N GLU A 35 18.78 1.75 0.20
CA GLU A 35 18.34 0.43 -0.25
C GLU A 35 17.03 0.49 -1.06
N ILE A 36 16.05 1.27 -0.58
CA ILE A 36 14.77 1.42 -1.28
C ILE A 36 14.93 2.26 -2.54
N GLN A 37 15.73 3.33 -2.51
CA GLN A 37 16.01 4.15 -3.69
C GLN A 37 16.63 3.31 -4.82
N ASP A 38 17.67 2.53 -4.50
CA ASP A 38 18.35 1.66 -5.46
C ASP A 38 17.40 0.59 -6.01
N LYS A 39 16.59 -0.02 -5.13
CA LYS A 39 15.59 -1.01 -5.52
C LYS A 39 14.51 -0.42 -6.42
N VAL A 40 13.96 0.73 -6.06
CA VAL A 40 12.92 1.43 -6.84
C VAL A 40 13.47 1.85 -8.19
N LYS A 41 14.71 2.36 -8.25
CA LYS A 41 15.39 2.72 -9.50
C LYS A 41 15.51 1.51 -10.41
N ASN A 42 16.08 0.40 -9.92
CA ASN A 42 16.24 -0.82 -10.71
C ASN A 42 14.89 -1.38 -11.20
N ILE A 43 13.86 -1.41 -10.35
CA ILE A 43 12.51 -1.85 -10.76
C ILE A 43 11.96 -0.97 -11.87
N ASN A 44 12.12 0.35 -11.75
CA ASN A 44 11.60 1.30 -12.73
C ASN A 44 12.34 1.23 -14.07
N GLU A 45 13.65 1.03 -14.07
CA GLU A 45 14.42 0.77 -15.29
C GLU A 45 13.87 -0.47 -16.03
N ILE A 46 13.65 -1.57 -15.31
CA ILE A 46 13.05 -2.79 -15.88
C ILE A 46 11.62 -2.54 -16.40
N ARG A 47 10.81 -1.77 -15.66
CA ARG A 47 9.43 -1.43 -16.07
C ARG A 47 9.40 -0.58 -17.33
N VAL A 48 10.31 0.38 -17.49
CA VAL A 48 10.45 1.19 -18.71
C VAL A 48 10.77 0.30 -19.90
N GLU A 49 11.74 -0.61 -19.77
CA GLU A 49 12.09 -1.53 -20.87
C GLU A 49 10.95 -2.47 -21.25
N LYS A 50 10.20 -2.99 -20.25
CA LYS A 50 9.02 -3.81 -20.51
C LYS A 50 7.88 -3.00 -21.14
N SER A 51 7.71 -1.75 -20.74
CA SER A 51 6.67 -0.86 -21.28
C SER A 51 6.86 -0.60 -22.77
N LYS A 52 8.11 -0.50 -23.26
CA LYS A 52 8.38 -0.40 -24.71
C LYS A 52 7.76 -1.56 -25.49
N LYS A 53 7.83 -2.79 -24.95
CA LYS A 53 7.24 -3.98 -25.58
C LYS A 53 5.71 -3.98 -25.52
N LEU A 54 5.12 -3.43 -24.46
CA LEU A 54 3.66 -3.33 -24.31
C LEU A 54 3.09 -2.28 -25.26
N VAL A 55 3.70 -1.10 -25.31
CA VAL A 55 3.29 -0.01 -26.21
C VAL A 55 3.42 -0.45 -27.68
N ALA A 56 4.47 -1.19 -28.03
CA ALA A 56 4.61 -1.77 -29.38
C ALA A 56 3.51 -2.78 -29.74
N LYS A 57 2.86 -3.40 -28.76
CA LYS A 57 1.69 -4.28 -28.94
C LYS A 57 0.35 -3.54 -28.90
N GLY A 58 0.37 -2.23 -28.65
CA GLY A 58 -0.84 -1.42 -28.44
C GLY A 58 -1.45 -1.54 -27.04
N GLU A 59 -0.70 -2.07 -26.07
CA GLU A 59 -1.11 -2.14 -24.66
C GLU A 59 -0.56 -0.95 -23.86
N ASP A 60 -1.18 -0.66 -22.72
CA ASP A 60 -0.77 0.43 -21.83
C ASP A 60 0.63 0.18 -21.22
N PRO A 61 1.45 1.23 -21.04
CA PRO A 61 2.73 1.12 -20.37
C PRO A 61 2.55 0.78 -18.88
N LEU A 62 3.56 0.13 -18.29
CA LEU A 62 3.56 -0.11 -16.86
C LEU A 62 3.79 1.21 -16.11
N GLU A 63 2.95 1.47 -15.10
CA GLU A 63 3.15 2.58 -14.19
C GLU A 63 4.50 2.47 -13.46
N ARG A 64 5.07 3.62 -13.10
CA ARG A 64 6.26 3.63 -12.25
C ARG A 64 5.93 3.05 -10.88
N TYR A 65 6.85 2.22 -10.40
CA TYR A 65 6.81 1.71 -9.05
C TYR A 65 7.30 2.78 -8.08
N GLU A 66 6.53 2.97 -7.01
CA GLU A 66 6.94 3.68 -5.82
C GLU A 66 6.81 2.73 -4.63
N PHE A 67 7.62 2.94 -3.60
CA PHE A 67 7.49 2.18 -2.36
C PHE A 67 6.26 2.63 -1.59
N ASP A 68 5.40 1.68 -1.25
CA ASP A 68 4.30 1.85 -0.30
C ASP A 68 4.37 0.70 0.69
N TYR A 69 4.01 0.95 1.96
CA TYR A 69 3.71 -0.14 2.86
C TYR A 69 2.42 -0.82 2.39
N LEU A 70 2.45 -2.14 2.24
CA LEU A 70 1.30 -2.88 1.72
C LEU A 70 0.56 -3.63 2.82
N LEU A 71 -0.77 -3.65 2.68
CA LEU A 71 -1.67 -4.61 3.31
C LEU A 71 -2.22 -5.52 2.22
N ILE A 72 -2.01 -6.83 2.37
CA ILE A 72 -2.53 -7.82 1.41
C ILE A 72 -3.42 -8.84 2.12
N CYS A 73 -4.45 -9.33 1.45
CA CYS A 73 -5.22 -10.45 1.95
C CYS A 73 -4.35 -11.72 1.93
N ASN A 74 -4.27 -12.45 3.05
CA ASN A 74 -3.46 -13.68 3.18
C ASN A 74 -4.31 -14.92 3.55
N LYS A 75 -5.62 -14.85 3.28
CA LYS A 75 -6.51 -16.00 3.40
C LYS A 75 -7.41 -16.03 2.17
N ILE A 76 -7.39 -17.15 1.44
CA ILE A 76 -8.19 -17.29 0.23
C ILE A 76 -9.66 -17.02 0.54
N CYS A 77 -10.23 -16.03 -0.16
CA CYS A 77 -11.57 -15.49 0.13
C CYS A 77 -12.43 -15.34 -1.13
N GLY A 78 -12.02 -15.93 -2.26
CA GLY A 78 -12.79 -15.95 -3.51
C GLY A 78 -11.94 -15.68 -4.76
N LYS A 79 -12.61 -15.60 -5.92
CA LYS A 79 -11.95 -15.47 -7.25
C LYS A 79 -11.07 -14.23 -7.37
N SER A 80 -11.46 -13.12 -6.76
CA SER A 80 -10.73 -11.84 -6.83
C SER A 80 -9.67 -11.66 -5.75
N HIS A 81 -9.37 -12.72 -4.98
CA HIS A 81 -8.41 -12.68 -3.86
C HIS A 81 -7.04 -12.08 -4.25
N TYR A 82 -6.56 -12.39 -5.45
CA TYR A 82 -5.26 -11.94 -5.96
C TYR A 82 -5.13 -10.40 -6.07
N ASN A 83 -6.26 -9.68 -6.17
CA ASN A 83 -6.27 -8.23 -6.30
C ASN A 83 -6.53 -7.49 -4.98
N MET A 84 -6.73 -8.22 -3.88
CA MET A 84 -7.02 -7.62 -2.57
C MET A 84 -5.75 -7.10 -1.89
N GLN A 85 -5.40 -5.86 -2.22
CA GLN A 85 -4.32 -5.11 -1.61
C GLN A 85 -4.75 -3.68 -1.29
N MET A 86 -4.16 -3.11 -0.25
CA MET A 86 -4.31 -1.70 0.13
C MET A 86 -2.95 -1.12 0.51
N LYS A 87 -2.81 0.18 0.34
CA LYS A 87 -1.64 0.94 0.79
C LYS A 87 -1.84 1.35 2.24
N ILE A 88 -0.77 1.26 3.01
CA ILE A 88 -0.64 1.86 4.34
C ILE A 88 0.29 3.05 4.17
N VAL A 89 -0.14 4.22 4.62
CA VAL A 89 0.71 5.41 4.70
C VAL A 89 1.01 5.65 6.17
N VAL A 90 2.29 5.77 6.51
CA VAL A 90 2.76 6.12 7.85
C VAL A 90 3.29 7.54 7.77
N GLU A 91 2.72 8.42 8.57
CA GLU A 91 3.06 9.84 8.64
C GLU A 91 3.44 10.20 10.09
N THR A 92 3.95 11.42 10.27
CA THR A 92 4.12 12.00 11.61
C THR A 92 2.77 12.23 12.30
N GLU A 93 2.78 12.40 13.62
CA GLU A 93 1.54 12.67 14.36
C GLU A 93 0.90 14.00 13.94
N GLU A 94 1.71 15.01 13.64
CA GLU A 94 1.25 16.32 13.16
C GLU A 94 0.55 16.21 11.80
N GLU A 95 1.17 15.52 10.84
CA GLU A 95 0.62 15.29 9.49
C GLU A 95 -0.66 14.46 9.56
N PHE A 96 -0.66 13.37 10.33
CA PHE A 96 -1.83 12.53 10.52
C PHE A 96 -3.00 13.33 11.12
N ASN A 97 -2.74 14.16 12.13
CA ASN A 97 -3.76 15.00 12.75
C ASN A 97 -4.27 16.10 11.80
N ALA A 98 -3.44 16.60 10.88
CA ALA A 98 -3.88 17.51 9.83
C ALA A 98 -4.80 16.78 8.83
N TRP A 99 -4.37 15.63 8.31
CA TRP A 99 -5.15 14.79 7.40
C TRP A 99 -6.49 14.35 8.01
N LEU A 100 -6.50 14.01 9.30
CA LEU A 100 -7.70 13.58 10.01
C LEU A 100 -8.78 14.66 10.05
N LYS A 101 -8.39 15.94 10.14
CA LYS A 101 -9.34 17.08 10.14
C LYS A 101 -10.02 17.29 8.79
N GLU A 102 -9.42 16.82 7.70
CA GLU A 102 -9.97 16.89 6.35
C GLU A 102 -11.02 15.80 6.11
N GLN A 103 -11.03 14.74 6.92
CA GLN A 103 -11.94 13.62 6.73
C GLN A 103 -13.36 13.95 7.18
N LYS A 104 -14.35 13.47 6.42
CA LYS A 104 -15.76 13.59 6.79
C LYS A 104 -16.09 12.64 7.94
N GLU A 105 -16.95 13.09 8.86
CA GLU A 105 -17.57 12.18 9.81
C GLU A 105 -18.32 11.05 9.09
N PHE A 106 -18.27 9.84 9.64
CA PHE A 106 -18.85 8.65 9.01
C PHE A 106 -20.34 8.81 8.65
N LYS A 107 -21.13 9.47 9.50
CA LYS A 107 -22.56 9.75 9.22
C LYS A 107 -22.76 10.55 7.92
N ASN A 108 -21.77 11.38 7.55
CA ASN A 108 -21.77 12.24 6.38
C ASN A 108 -20.98 11.62 5.19
N SER A 109 -20.38 10.44 5.35
CA SER A 109 -19.63 9.77 4.28
C SER A 109 -20.48 8.80 3.45
N LEU A 110 -21.68 8.45 3.93
CA LEU A 110 -22.59 7.49 3.29
C LEU A 110 -23.72 8.13 2.47
N ILE A 111 -23.80 9.46 2.49
CA ILE A 111 -24.83 10.23 1.76
C ILE A 111 -24.08 11.15 0.80
N ASN A 112 -24.29 10.94 -0.49
CA ASN A 112 -23.86 11.86 -1.55
C ASN A 112 -24.79 13.07 -1.60
#